data_AF-A0A662CV06-F1
#
_entry.id   AF-A0A662CV06-F1
#
_cell.length_a   1.000
_cell.length_b   1.000
_cell.length_c   1.000
_cell.angle_alpha   90.00
_cell.angle_beta   90.00
_cell.angle_gamma   90.00
#
_symmetry.space_group_name_H-M   'P 1'
#
loop_
_entity.id
_entity.type
_entity.pdbx_description
1 polymer ?
#
loop_
_entity_poly.entity_id
_entity_poly.type
_entity_poly.pdbx_seq_one_letter_code
_entity_poly.pdbx_strand_id
1 'polypeptide(L)'
;MNHHQPQPKIGVYVCHCGTNIAGTVDVAKVAETMAQEPNVVVSREYKFMCSEPGQNIIIQDIKEHHLDRVVVASCSPLMHEPTFQKACEKAGLNPYLFQMVNIREQCSWVHQDRDKATAKAIALIRAAVGRVVYQEPMEKVKVTINPQTLIVGGGIAGIQAALEIADSGHKVYLVEKESTIGGKMAKFDKTFPTLDCAACILTPKMVSVAQHENIELLTYSEVESVTGSIGNFTVKIRKKARYVKDNCTSCGECSQVCPVQAPNPFDENMSLRSAIYKTFPQAIPNTYVIDKEDRPPCRETCPIGQEAAGYIALAAQGRFQEAARLIREQNPLPLICGRVCYHPCESECNRALVDEPVAIKNLKRFIIDWELAHGGPYLPKPPTEKKGKVAIIGSGPAGLACAHDLALKGYQPTIFEKLPVAGGMLAVGIPEY
;
A
#
# COMPACT_ATOMS: atom_id res chain seq x y z
N MET A 1 -2.00 44.48 32.76
CA MET A 1 -0.71 45.07 32.36
C MET A 1 -0.93 45.80 31.04
N ASN A 2 -1.26 47.09 31.12
CA ASN A 2 -1.45 47.96 29.96
C ASN A 2 -0.09 48.37 29.41
N HIS A 3 0.46 47.58 28.49
CA HIS A 3 1.49 48.09 27.59
C HIS A 3 0.78 48.89 26.50
N HIS A 4 1.13 50.17 26.40
CA HIS A 4 0.71 51.09 25.36
C HIS A 4 1.32 50.60 24.03
N GLN A 5 0.70 49.57 23.41
CA GLN A 5 1.06 49.19 22.04
C GLN A 5 0.60 50.34 21.12
N PRO A 6 1.47 50.82 20.21
CA PRO A 6 1.07 51.83 19.23
C PRO A 6 -0.15 51.33 18.45
N GLN A 7 -1.08 52.25 18.14
CA GLN A 7 -2.25 51.89 17.34
C GLN A 7 -1.79 51.29 15.99
N PRO A 8 -2.32 50.11 15.61
CA PRO A 8 -1.96 49.48 14.34
C PRO A 8 -2.27 50.41 13.16
N LYS A 9 -1.42 50.36 12.14
CA LYS A 9 -1.57 51.07 10.86
C LYS A 9 -1.75 50.06 9.74
N ILE A 10 -3.01 49.86 9.37
CA ILE A 10 -3.44 48.83 8.43
C ILE A 10 -3.56 49.42 7.03
N GLY A 11 -2.95 48.77 6.03
CA GLY A 11 -3.25 49.01 4.63
C GLY A 11 -4.17 47.94 4.07
N VAL A 12 -5.30 48.34 3.47
CA VAL A 12 -6.28 47.45 2.84
C VAL A 12 -6.21 47.58 1.32
N TYR A 13 -6.08 46.45 0.63
CA TYR A 13 -5.97 46.45 -0.84
C TYR A 13 -7.00 45.51 -1.46
N VAL A 14 -7.89 46.05 -2.30
CA VAL A 14 -8.99 45.31 -2.92
C VAL A 14 -8.68 45.06 -4.39
N CYS A 15 -8.59 43.79 -4.77
CA CYS A 15 -8.26 43.40 -6.14
C CYS A 15 -9.50 43.26 -7.01
N HIS A 16 -9.44 43.71 -8.27
CA HIS A 16 -10.51 43.46 -9.25
C HIS A 16 -10.39 42.07 -9.88
N CYS A 17 -9.17 41.58 -10.02
CA CYS A 17 -8.82 40.37 -10.75
C CYS A 17 -9.42 40.37 -12.19
N GLY A 18 -9.28 41.51 -12.86
CA GLY A 18 -10.02 41.78 -14.11
C GLY A 18 -11.51 41.89 -13.82
N THR A 19 -12.32 41.02 -14.43
CA THR A 19 -13.77 40.93 -14.15
C THR A 19 -14.12 39.83 -13.14
N ASN A 20 -13.15 39.02 -12.70
CA ASN A 20 -13.43 37.88 -11.83
C ASN A 20 -13.97 38.29 -10.45
N ILE A 21 -13.50 39.41 -9.90
CA ILE A 21 -14.03 39.98 -8.66
C ILE A 21 -14.94 41.16 -8.99
N ALA A 22 -14.44 42.12 -9.76
CA ALA A 22 -15.18 43.36 -10.06
C ALA A 22 -16.49 43.16 -10.85
N GLY A 23 -16.67 42.01 -11.53
CA GLY A 23 -17.92 41.69 -12.22
C GLY A 23 -19.09 41.41 -11.26
N THR A 24 -18.80 40.94 -10.04
CA THR A 24 -19.81 40.50 -9.06
C THR A 24 -19.71 41.27 -7.74
N VAL A 25 -18.57 41.86 -7.42
CA VAL A 25 -18.33 42.63 -6.20
C VAL A 25 -18.05 44.07 -6.59
N ASP A 26 -18.73 45.01 -5.95
CA ASP A 26 -18.46 46.44 -6.10
C ASP A 26 -17.18 46.83 -5.34
N VAL A 27 -16.04 46.58 -5.97
CA VAL A 27 -14.69 46.79 -5.44
C VAL A 27 -14.41 48.22 -5.00
N ALA A 28 -14.94 49.22 -5.70
CA ALA A 28 -14.79 50.63 -5.33
C ALA A 28 -15.52 50.93 -4.01
N LYS A 29 -16.79 50.50 -3.91
CA LYS A 29 -17.58 50.62 -2.67
C LYS A 29 -16.92 49.87 -1.51
N VAL A 30 -16.34 48.69 -1.76
CA VAL A 30 -15.59 47.94 -0.74
C VAL A 30 -14.40 48.76 -0.26
N ALA A 31 -13.56 49.29 -1.16
CA ALA A 31 -12.39 50.08 -0.81
C ALA A 31 -12.75 51.36 -0.04
N GLU A 32 -13.79 52.09 -0.47
CA GLU A 32 -14.31 53.27 0.22
C GLU A 32 -14.82 52.94 1.62
N THR A 33 -15.53 51.83 1.77
CA THR A 33 -16.03 51.37 3.09
C THR A 33 -14.87 51.04 4.02
N MET A 34 -13.84 50.35 3.52
CA MET A 34 -12.66 49.96 4.32
C MET A 34 -11.80 51.15 4.73
N ALA A 35 -11.81 52.25 3.97
CA ALA A 35 -11.12 53.48 4.35
C ALA A 35 -11.67 54.13 5.64
N GLN A 36 -12.90 53.80 6.03
CA GLN A 36 -13.56 54.33 7.24
C GLN A 36 -13.43 53.39 8.45
N GLU A 37 -12.80 52.22 8.29
CA GLU A 37 -12.65 51.26 9.38
C GLU A 37 -11.55 51.69 10.36
N PRO A 38 -11.69 51.40 11.67
CA PRO A 38 -10.67 51.72 12.65
C PRO A 38 -9.30 51.12 12.28
N ASN A 39 -8.23 51.88 12.52
CA ASN A 39 -6.84 51.50 12.24
C ASN A 39 -6.47 51.36 10.75
N VAL A 40 -7.41 51.51 9.82
CA VAL A 40 -7.09 51.53 8.38
C VAL A 40 -6.59 52.92 7.98
N VAL A 41 -5.32 53.01 7.59
CA VAL A 41 -4.66 54.27 7.21
C VAL A 41 -4.74 54.50 5.70
N VAL A 42 -4.71 53.41 4.92
CA VAL A 42 -4.82 53.46 3.47
C VAL A 42 -5.70 52.32 2.99
N SER A 43 -6.61 52.62 2.07
CA SER A 43 -7.46 51.64 1.39
C SER A 43 -7.43 51.92 -0.11
N ARG A 44 -6.98 50.96 -0.91
CA ARG A 44 -6.86 51.12 -2.37
C ARG A 44 -7.49 49.96 -3.11
N GLU A 45 -7.90 50.23 -4.33
CA GLU A 45 -8.26 49.20 -5.29
C GLU A 45 -7.31 49.19 -6.50
N TYR A 46 -7.07 48.01 -7.06
CA TYR A 46 -6.29 47.89 -8.29
C TYR A 46 -6.69 46.65 -9.09
N LYS A 47 -6.50 46.74 -10.41
CA LYS A 47 -6.94 45.70 -11.35
C LYS A 47 -6.36 44.32 -11.03
N PHE A 48 -5.06 44.26 -10.76
CA PHE A 48 -4.33 43.02 -10.49
C PHE A 48 -3.33 43.23 -9.35
N MET A 49 -3.76 43.06 -8.10
CA MET A 49 -2.87 43.28 -6.95
C MET A 49 -1.61 42.37 -6.97
N CYS A 50 -1.69 41.18 -7.55
CA CYS A 50 -0.55 40.26 -7.63
C CYS A 50 0.47 40.62 -8.72
N SER A 51 0.13 41.53 -9.64
CA SER A 51 1.10 41.99 -10.64
C SER A 51 2.19 42.84 -9.99
N GLU A 52 3.30 43.04 -10.69
CA GLU A 52 4.40 43.89 -10.20
C GLU A 52 3.94 45.32 -9.84
N PRO A 53 3.13 46.02 -10.67
CA PRO A 53 2.52 47.29 -10.25
C PRO A 53 1.68 47.18 -8.98
N GLY A 54 0.86 46.14 -8.84
CA GLY A 54 0.02 45.92 -7.66
C GLY A 54 0.84 45.69 -6.39
N GLN A 55 1.91 44.89 -6.48
CA GLN A 55 2.84 44.68 -5.37
C GLN A 55 3.60 45.96 -5.01
N ASN A 56 4.00 46.76 -6.00
CA ASN A 56 4.71 48.02 -5.77
C ASN A 56 3.84 49.06 -5.04
N ILE A 57 2.54 49.09 -5.29
CA ILE A 57 1.60 49.92 -4.51
C ILE A 57 1.71 49.56 -3.02
N ILE A 58 1.61 48.27 -2.68
CA ILE A 58 1.73 47.80 -1.29
C ILE A 58 3.10 48.19 -0.70
N ILE A 59 4.19 47.95 -1.44
CA ILE A 59 5.56 48.22 -0.97
C ILE A 59 5.77 49.71 -0.71
N GLN A 60 5.27 50.58 -1.59
CA GLN A 60 5.36 52.03 -1.44
C GLN A 60 4.54 52.51 -0.24
N ASP A 61 3.27 52.10 -0.16
CA ASP A 61 2.38 52.50 0.92
C ASP A 61 2.89 52.03 2.29
N ILE A 62 3.49 50.83 2.41
CA ILE A 62 4.14 50.38 3.65
C ILE A 62 5.20 51.39 4.11
N LYS A 63 6.03 51.89 3.20
CA LYS A 63 7.11 52.83 3.50
C LYS A 63 6.60 54.25 3.76
N GLU A 64 5.70 54.73 2.91
CA GLU A 64 5.18 56.11 2.95
C GLU A 64 4.25 56.35 4.14
N HIS A 65 3.36 55.40 4.42
CA HIS A 65 2.39 55.52 5.50
C HIS A 65 2.84 54.84 6.81
N HIS A 66 4.04 54.24 6.80
CA HIS A 66 4.59 53.46 7.91
C HIS A 66 3.60 52.37 8.38
N LEU A 67 3.06 51.61 7.43
CA LEU A 67 2.10 50.54 7.74
C LEU A 67 2.81 49.43 8.51
N ASP A 68 2.14 48.93 9.54
CA ASP A 68 2.61 47.80 10.33
C ASP A 68 1.73 46.55 10.16
N ARG A 69 0.65 46.65 9.39
CA ARG A 69 -0.25 45.55 9.03
C ARG A 69 -0.75 45.71 7.59
N VAL A 70 -0.93 44.60 6.88
CA VAL A 70 -1.47 44.60 5.51
C VAL A 70 -2.60 43.59 5.36
N VAL A 71 -3.70 44.02 4.75
CA VAL A 71 -4.82 43.18 4.37
C VAL A 71 -5.00 43.24 2.85
N VAL A 72 -4.96 42.10 2.16
CA VAL A 72 -5.24 42.05 0.72
C VAL A 72 -6.48 41.20 0.46
N ALA A 73 -7.53 41.85 -0.04
CA ALA A 73 -8.77 41.23 -0.45
C ALA A 73 -8.70 40.85 -1.93
N SER A 74 -8.49 39.55 -2.21
CA SER A 74 -8.34 39.05 -3.58
C SER A 74 -8.76 37.58 -3.70
N CYS A 75 -7.83 36.71 -4.12
CA CYS A 75 -8.02 35.29 -4.34
C CYS A 75 -7.67 34.45 -3.10
N SER A 76 -7.59 33.12 -3.26
CA SER A 76 -7.25 32.20 -2.18
C SER A 76 -5.83 32.41 -1.61
N PRO A 77 -5.66 32.33 -0.28
CA PRO A 77 -4.32 32.31 0.35
C PRO A 77 -3.46 31.16 -0.16
N LEU A 78 -4.06 30.03 -0.55
CA LEU A 78 -3.34 28.89 -1.14
C LEU A 78 -2.64 29.22 -2.46
N MET A 79 -2.98 30.34 -3.09
CA MET A 79 -2.43 30.75 -4.39
C MET A 79 -1.40 31.88 -4.25
N HIS A 80 -1.76 33.00 -3.61
CA HIS A 80 -0.94 34.22 -3.64
C HIS A 80 -0.53 34.75 -2.25
N GLU A 81 -0.83 34.06 -1.15
CA GLU A 81 -0.31 34.49 0.17
C GLU A 81 1.22 34.57 0.17
N PRO A 82 1.98 33.56 -0.33
CA PRO A 82 3.45 33.68 -0.41
C PRO A 82 3.92 34.86 -1.27
N THR A 83 3.16 35.26 -2.28
CA THR A 83 3.48 36.39 -3.16
C THR A 83 3.38 37.71 -2.42
N PHE A 84 2.26 37.94 -1.70
CA PHE A 84 2.07 39.17 -0.93
C PHE A 84 2.91 39.23 0.34
N GLN A 85 3.16 38.09 0.98
CA GLN A 85 4.13 38.00 2.08
C GLN A 85 5.52 38.44 1.63
N LYS A 86 5.99 37.99 0.46
CA LYS A 86 7.26 38.46 -0.13
C LYS A 86 7.25 39.95 -0.45
N ALA A 87 6.13 40.50 -0.91
CA ALA A 87 6.01 41.95 -1.15
C ALA A 87 6.12 42.75 0.16
N CYS A 88 5.46 42.30 1.23
CA CYS A 88 5.60 42.89 2.57
C CYS A 88 7.05 42.79 3.07
N GLU A 89 7.68 41.63 2.93
CA GLU A 89 9.07 41.37 3.33
C GLU A 89 10.05 42.30 2.59
N LYS A 90 9.86 42.54 1.28
CA LYS A 90 10.64 43.53 0.49
C LYS A 90 10.49 44.97 0.99
N ALA A 91 9.38 45.29 1.64
CA ALA A 91 9.14 46.60 2.23
C ALA A 91 9.66 46.70 3.68
N GLY A 92 10.19 45.63 4.25
CA GLY A 92 10.66 45.55 5.64
C GLY A 92 9.56 45.16 6.64
N LEU A 93 8.36 44.83 6.18
CA LEU A 93 7.27 44.35 7.03
C LEU A 93 7.37 42.84 7.23
N ASN A 94 7.22 42.37 8.47
CA ASN A 94 7.23 40.94 8.76
C ASN A 94 6.09 40.23 7.98
N PRO A 95 6.36 39.14 7.25
CA PRO A 95 5.39 38.48 6.37
C PRO A 95 4.18 37.88 7.12
N TYR A 96 4.25 37.73 8.43
CA TYR A 96 3.15 37.22 9.25
C TYR A 96 2.26 38.31 9.86
N LEU A 97 2.57 39.58 9.59
CA LEU A 97 1.73 40.75 9.86
C LEU A 97 0.82 41.09 8.65
N PHE A 98 0.54 40.08 7.86
CA PHE A 98 -0.23 40.12 6.63
C PHE A 98 -1.45 39.19 6.75
N GLN A 99 -2.60 39.63 6.23
CA GLN A 99 -3.80 38.81 6.13
C GLN A 99 -4.40 38.87 4.72
N MET A 100 -4.49 37.70 4.08
CA MET A 100 -5.22 37.57 2.82
C MET A 100 -6.71 37.32 3.08
N VAL A 101 -7.57 37.93 2.27
CA VAL A 101 -9.03 37.74 2.32
C VAL A 101 -9.50 37.22 0.98
N ASN A 102 -10.08 36.02 0.97
CA ASN A 102 -10.60 35.43 -0.25
C ASN A 102 -11.99 35.99 -0.57
N ILE A 103 -12.04 36.94 -1.51
CA ILE A 103 -13.28 37.50 -2.05
C ILE A 103 -13.54 37.05 -3.49
N ARG A 104 -12.72 36.12 -4.02
CA ARG A 104 -12.90 35.53 -5.36
C ARG A 104 -13.60 34.18 -5.28
N GLU A 105 -12.86 33.13 -4.91
CA GLU A 105 -13.40 31.76 -4.85
C GLU A 105 -14.51 31.63 -3.79
N GLN A 106 -14.42 32.39 -2.69
CA GLN A 106 -15.41 32.32 -1.59
C GLN A 106 -16.50 33.41 -1.67
N CYS A 107 -16.45 34.29 -2.67
CA CYS A 107 -17.43 35.35 -2.84
C CYS A 107 -17.80 35.55 -4.32
N SER A 108 -17.01 36.32 -5.09
CA SER A 108 -17.43 36.76 -6.43
C SER A 108 -17.76 35.63 -7.41
N TRP A 109 -17.11 34.47 -7.32
CA TRP A 109 -17.37 33.33 -8.22
C TRP A 109 -18.60 32.52 -7.86
N VAL A 110 -19.08 32.61 -6.61
CA VAL A 110 -20.14 31.72 -6.11
C VAL A 110 -21.42 32.48 -5.71
N HIS A 111 -21.46 33.79 -5.94
CA HIS A 111 -22.63 34.64 -5.69
C HIS A 111 -23.05 35.27 -7.03
N GLN A 112 -24.36 35.36 -7.27
CA GLN A 112 -24.89 36.01 -8.48
C GLN A 112 -25.36 37.44 -8.19
N ASP A 113 -25.88 37.66 -6.99
CA ASP A 113 -26.37 38.95 -6.52
C ASP A 113 -25.19 39.84 -6.09
N ARG A 114 -25.00 40.93 -6.83
CA ARG A 114 -23.88 41.86 -6.65
C ARG A 114 -23.91 42.60 -5.31
N ASP A 115 -25.09 42.93 -4.80
CA ASP A 115 -25.21 43.65 -3.53
C ASP A 115 -24.90 42.71 -2.36
N LYS A 116 -25.40 41.48 -2.41
CA LYS A 116 -25.07 40.45 -1.40
C LYS A 116 -23.60 40.06 -1.44
N ALA A 117 -23.01 39.93 -2.63
CA ALA A 117 -21.59 39.63 -2.78
C ALA A 117 -20.73 40.78 -2.23
N THR A 118 -21.09 42.03 -2.52
CA THR A 118 -20.42 43.22 -1.97
C THR A 118 -20.52 43.26 -0.45
N ALA A 119 -21.72 43.05 0.11
CA ALA A 119 -21.92 43.03 1.56
C ALA A 119 -21.10 41.91 2.24
N LYS A 120 -21.03 40.73 1.62
CA LYS A 120 -20.19 39.63 2.10
C LYS A 120 -18.70 39.96 2.03
N ALA A 121 -18.22 40.55 0.93
CA ALA A 121 -16.82 40.95 0.79
C ALA A 121 -16.42 41.95 1.88
N ILE A 122 -17.25 42.96 2.15
CA ILE A 122 -17.05 43.91 3.25
C ILE A 122 -16.96 43.19 4.60
N ALA A 123 -17.89 42.28 4.89
CA ALA A 123 -17.90 41.54 6.15
C ALA A 123 -16.63 40.68 6.33
N LEU A 124 -16.17 40.01 5.27
CA LEU A 124 -14.93 39.22 5.28
C LEU A 124 -13.70 40.09 5.53
N ILE A 125 -13.62 41.26 4.90
CA ILE A 125 -12.48 42.16 5.06
C ILE A 125 -12.48 42.80 6.45
N ARG A 126 -13.64 43.19 6.99
CA ARG A 126 -13.76 43.67 8.39
C ARG A 126 -13.25 42.63 9.39
N ALA A 127 -13.63 41.37 9.20
CA ALA A 127 -13.14 40.30 10.06
C ALA A 127 -11.61 40.16 9.98
N ALA A 128 -11.03 40.31 8.78
CA ALA A 128 -9.58 40.29 8.58
C ALA A 128 -8.87 41.49 9.21
N VAL A 129 -9.42 42.71 9.05
CA VAL A 129 -8.93 43.94 9.70
C VAL A 129 -8.97 43.78 11.22
N GLY A 130 -10.06 43.25 11.78
CA GLY A 130 -10.16 42.97 13.22
C GLY A 130 -9.14 41.92 13.70
N ARG A 131 -8.83 40.91 12.87
CA ARG A 131 -7.86 39.86 13.20
C ARG A 131 -6.41 40.34 13.11
N VAL A 132 -6.06 41.11 12.07
CA VAL A 132 -4.67 41.47 11.76
C VAL A 132 -4.03 42.31 12.87
N VAL A 133 -4.85 43.06 13.62
CA VAL A 133 -4.45 43.81 14.81
C VAL A 133 -3.73 42.93 15.84
N TYR A 134 -4.20 41.69 16.02
CA TYR A 134 -3.66 40.74 17.00
C TYR A 134 -2.56 39.83 16.44
N GLN A 135 -2.16 40.00 15.17
CA GLN A 135 -1.04 39.25 14.63
C GLN A 135 0.28 39.74 15.23
N GLU A 136 1.15 38.79 15.50
CA GLU A 136 2.50 39.00 16.00
C GLU A 136 3.52 38.64 14.90
N PRO A 137 4.68 39.32 14.87
CA PRO A 137 5.74 38.95 13.95
C PRO A 137 6.24 37.55 14.28
N MET A 138 6.35 36.69 13.26
CA MET A 138 6.89 35.34 13.40
C MET A 138 8.17 35.15 12.57
N GLU A 139 8.95 34.13 12.92
CA GLU A 139 10.16 33.75 12.21
C GLU A 139 10.00 32.37 11.55
N LYS A 140 10.59 32.23 10.37
CA LYS A 140 10.61 30.94 9.65
C LYS A 140 11.54 29.98 10.37
N VAL A 141 11.02 28.83 10.78
CA VAL A 141 11.84 27.75 11.37
C VAL A 141 12.74 27.16 10.29
N LYS A 142 14.05 27.16 10.53
CA LYS A 142 15.03 26.46 9.68
C LYS A 142 15.14 25.02 10.15
N VAL A 143 15.03 24.08 9.21
CA VAL A 143 15.18 22.65 9.46
C VAL A 143 16.26 22.07 8.57
N THR A 144 17.02 21.11 9.09
CA THR A 144 17.97 20.33 8.29
C THR A 144 17.20 19.39 7.37
N ILE A 145 17.67 19.22 6.13
CA ILE A 145 17.03 18.35 5.15
C ILE A 145 17.88 17.07 4.98
N ASN A 146 17.26 15.91 5.14
CA ASN A 146 17.84 14.65 4.69
C ASN A 146 17.71 14.58 3.16
N PRO A 147 18.83 14.49 2.41
CA PRO A 147 18.81 14.47 0.95
C PRO A 147 18.40 13.11 0.34
N GLN A 148 18.24 12.07 1.15
CA GLN A 148 17.81 10.76 0.68
C GLN A 148 16.36 10.80 0.21
N THR A 149 16.09 10.19 -0.95
CA THR A 149 14.75 10.21 -1.55
C THR A 149 14.10 8.84 -1.50
N LEU A 150 12.82 8.80 -1.13
CA LEU A 150 11.96 7.62 -1.28
C LEU A 150 11.01 7.83 -2.46
N ILE A 151 10.97 6.86 -3.36
CA ILE A 151 10.03 6.81 -4.49
C ILE A 151 9.10 5.62 -4.28
N VAL A 152 7.79 5.89 -4.37
CA VAL A 152 6.73 4.88 -4.21
C VAL A 152 6.10 4.58 -5.56
N GLY A 153 6.33 3.37 -6.07
CA GLY A 153 5.87 2.88 -7.37
C GLY A 153 7.01 2.81 -8.39
N GLY A 154 7.33 1.60 -8.82
CA GLY A 154 8.34 1.27 -9.84
C GLY A 154 7.77 1.23 -11.26
N GLY A 155 6.79 2.08 -11.58
CA GLY A 155 6.41 2.33 -12.98
C GLY A 155 7.42 3.23 -13.70
N ILE A 156 7.21 3.50 -15.00
CA ILE A 156 8.15 4.33 -15.80
C ILE A 156 8.45 5.69 -15.17
N ALA A 157 7.47 6.34 -14.54
CA ALA A 157 7.66 7.61 -13.84
C ALA A 157 8.60 7.48 -12.63
N GLY A 158 8.39 6.48 -11.77
CA GLY A 158 9.23 6.25 -10.61
C GLY A 158 10.62 5.73 -10.98
N ILE A 159 10.73 4.90 -12.01
CA ILE A 159 12.00 4.45 -12.60
C ILE A 159 12.81 5.66 -13.09
N GLN A 160 12.20 6.56 -13.86
CA GLN A 160 12.90 7.73 -14.40
C GLN A 160 13.34 8.67 -13.29
N ALA A 161 12.45 8.98 -12.34
CA ALA A 161 12.79 9.82 -11.19
C ALA A 161 13.90 9.20 -10.32
N ALA A 162 13.90 7.87 -10.16
CA ALA A 162 14.94 7.17 -9.41
C ALA A 162 16.30 7.32 -10.08
N LEU A 163 16.36 7.11 -11.40
CA LEU A 163 17.58 7.24 -12.18
C LEU A 163 18.12 8.68 -12.14
N GLU A 164 17.30 9.70 -12.39
CA GLU A 164 17.76 11.09 -12.40
C GLU A 164 18.31 11.56 -11.04
N ILE A 165 17.64 11.17 -9.95
CA ILE A 165 18.09 11.50 -8.59
C ILE A 165 19.36 10.71 -8.23
N ALA A 166 19.45 9.46 -8.66
CA ALA A 166 20.62 8.62 -8.39
C ALA A 166 21.85 9.03 -9.20
N ASP A 167 21.67 9.41 -10.47
CA ASP A 167 22.70 9.91 -11.38
C ASP A 167 23.25 11.27 -10.92
N SER A 168 22.45 12.07 -10.20
CA SER A 168 22.90 13.30 -9.53
C SER A 168 23.64 13.05 -8.21
N GLY A 169 23.86 11.78 -7.84
CA GLY A 169 24.68 11.40 -6.69
C GLY A 169 23.89 11.26 -5.38
N HIS A 170 22.56 11.26 -5.41
CA HIS A 170 21.72 11.12 -4.22
C HIS A 170 21.22 9.70 -4.02
N LYS A 171 21.18 9.24 -2.76
CA LYS A 171 20.64 7.93 -2.41
C LYS A 171 19.12 7.91 -2.61
N VAL A 172 18.64 6.88 -3.30
CA VAL A 172 17.22 6.64 -3.58
C VAL A 172 16.79 5.29 -3.01
N TYR A 173 15.62 5.24 -2.39
CA TYR A 173 14.90 4.03 -2.07
C TYR A 173 13.71 3.93 -3.04
N LEU A 174 13.62 2.87 -3.84
CA LEU A 174 12.52 2.65 -4.78
C LEU A 174 11.66 1.48 -4.29
N VAL A 175 10.46 1.79 -3.78
CA VAL A 175 9.52 0.79 -3.25
C VAL A 175 8.50 0.43 -4.33
N GLU A 176 8.37 -0.86 -4.61
CA GLU A 176 7.40 -1.40 -5.57
C GLU A 176 6.56 -2.51 -4.91
N LYS A 177 5.24 -2.36 -4.99
CA LYS A 177 4.25 -3.26 -4.40
C LYS A 177 4.29 -4.64 -5.05
N GLU A 178 4.43 -4.69 -6.37
CA GLU A 178 4.49 -5.91 -7.14
C GLU A 178 5.86 -6.59 -7.03
N SER A 179 5.94 -7.85 -7.46
CA SER A 179 7.19 -8.61 -7.42
C SER A 179 8.26 -8.10 -8.40
N THR A 180 7.90 -7.15 -9.27
CA THR A 180 8.74 -6.56 -10.32
C THR A 180 8.39 -5.09 -10.54
N ILE A 181 9.37 -4.31 -10.96
CA ILE A 181 9.16 -2.97 -11.53
C ILE A 181 8.70 -3.06 -13.00
N GLY A 182 8.30 -1.92 -13.57
CA GLY A 182 7.84 -1.75 -14.95
C GLY A 182 6.43 -1.16 -15.05
N GLY A 183 5.60 -1.42 -14.03
CA GLY A 183 4.22 -0.91 -13.96
C GLY A 183 3.35 -1.32 -15.15
N LYS A 184 2.37 -0.49 -15.51
CA LYS A 184 1.47 -0.76 -16.64
C LYS A 184 2.17 -0.78 -17.99
N MET A 185 3.26 -0.02 -18.14
CA MET A 185 4.02 0.02 -19.39
C MET A 185 4.59 -1.35 -19.77
N ALA A 186 4.94 -2.18 -18.79
CA ALA A 186 5.39 -3.56 -19.04
C ALA A 186 4.32 -4.46 -19.67
N LYS A 187 3.03 -4.09 -19.56
CA LYS A 187 1.91 -4.83 -20.17
C LYS A 187 1.64 -4.44 -21.62
N PHE A 188 2.19 -3.31 -22.08
CA PHE A 188 1.96 -2.85 -23.44
C PHE A 188 2.89 -3.56 -24.42
N ASP A 189 2.39 -3.88 -25.60
CA ASP A 189 3.24 -4.34 -26.71
C ASP A 189 4.00 -3.15 -27.31
N LYS A 190 3.25 -2.11 -27.73
CA LYS A 190 3.78 -0.89 -28.36
C LYS A 190 3.39 0.39 -27.60
N THR A 191 4.16 1.46 -27.83
CA THR A 191 3.88 2.80 -27.29
C THR A 191 3.70 3.83 -28.39
N PHE A 192 2.57 4.55 -28.38
CA PHE A 192 2.37 5.69 -29.28
C PHE A 192 3.24 6.90 -28.86
N PRO A 193 3.58 7.82 -29.77
CA PRO A 193 3.24 7.83 -31.21
C PRO A 193 4.21 7.03 -32.09
N THR A 194 5.38 6.64 -31.58
CA THR A 194 6.45 6.02 -32.38
C THR A 194 6.20 4.55 -32.72
N LEU A 195 5.28 3.89 -32.00
CA LEU A 195 4.99 2.45 -32.12
C LEU A 195 6.22 1.57 -31.82
N ASP A 196 7.13 2.08 -30.98
CA ASP A 196 8.22 1.29 -30.43
C ASP A 196 7.69 0.19 -29.52
N CYS A 197 8.44 -0.93 -29.44
CA CYS A 197 8.13 -1.95 -28.44
C CYS A 197 8.35 -1.39 -27.03
N ALA A 198 7.35 -1.49 -26.15
CA ALA A 198 7.42 -0.96 -24.80
C ALA A 198 8.57 -1.60 -24.00
N ALA A 199 8.77 -2.90 -24.17
CA ALA A 199 9.87 -3.63 -23.53
C ALA A 199 11.25 -3.13 -23.98
N CYS A 200 11.42 -2.72 -25.24
CA CYS A 200 12.71 -2.23 -25.76
C CYS A 200 13.16 -0.93 -25.08
N ILE A 201 12.23 -0.08 -24.66
CA ILE A 201 12.54 1.19 -24.00
C ILE A 201 12.48 1.10 -22.46
N LEU A 202 11.65 0.20 -21.93
CA LEU A 202 11.45 0.05 -20.49
C LEU A 202 12.48 -0.88 -19.84
N THR A 203 12.77 -2.04 -20.45
CA THR A 203 13.64 -3.06 -19.86
C THR A 203 15.05 -2.54 -19.57
N PRO A 204 15.71 -1.77 -20.47
CA PRO A 204 17.02 -1.20 -20.16
C PRO A 204 16.99 -0.32 -18.91
N LYS A 205 15.96 0.51 -18.73
CA LYS A 205 15.80 1.37 -17.55
C LYS A 205 15.55 0.56 -16.27
N MET A 206 14.76 -0.52 -16.36
CA MET A 206 14.56 -1.42 -15.23
C MET A 206 15.87 -2.09 -14.79
N VAL A 207 16.70 -2.51 -15.75
CA VAL A 207 18.04 -3.07 -15.48
C VAL A 207 18.95 -2.01 -14.86
N SER A 208 18.99 -0.79 -15.41
CA SER A 208 19.76 0.31 -14.84
C SER A 208 19.39 0.57 -13.39
N VAL A 209 18.09 0.63 -13.06
CA VAL A 209 17.62 0.79 -11.68
C VAL A 209 18.13 -0.31 -10.75
N ALA A 210 18.07 -1.57 -11.20
CA ALA A 210 18.46 -2.71 -10.37
C ALA A 210 19.99 -2.82 -10.15
N GLN A 211 20.80 -2.20 -11.03
CA GLN A 211 22.25 -2.22 -10.97
C GLN A 211 22.87 -0.93 -10.41
N HIS A 212 22.06 0.13 -10.22
CA HIS A 212 22.56 1.43 -9.81
C HIS A 212 22.96 1.45 -8.32
N GLU A 213 24.20 1.85 -8.01
CA GLU A 213 24.77 1.82 -6.65
C GLU A 213 24.00 2.72 -5.65
N ASN A 214 23.55 3.89 -6.13
CA ASN A 214 22.73 4.81 -5.32
C ASN A 214 21.24 4.43 -5.22
N ILE A 215 20.76 3.35 -5.84
CA ILE A 215 19.34 2.96 -5.77
C ILE A 215 19.20 1.68 -4.94
N GLU A 216 18.40 1.75 -3.88
CA GLU A 216 17.95 0.59 -3.14
C GLU A 216 16.56 0.16 -3.63
N LEU A 217 16.53 -0.90 -4.43
CA LEU A 217 15.30 -1.42 -5.00
C LEU A 217 14.59 -2.39 -4.02
N LEU A 218 13.44 -1.97 -3.54
CA LEU A 218 12.58 -2.72 -2.62
C LEU A 218 11.31 -3.17 -3.35
N THR A 219 11.45 -4.23 -4.15
CA THR A 219 10.31 -4.89 -4.79
C THR A 219 9.55 -5.80 -3.83
N TYR A 220 8.31 -6.12 -4.17
CA TYR A 220 7.37 -6.85 -3.33
C TYR A 220 7.24 -6.23 -1.93
N SER A 221 7.27 -4.90 -1.87
CA SER A 221 7.29 -4.11 -0.64
C SER A 221 6.30 -2.96 -0.69
N GLU A 222 5.72 -2.60 0.45
CA GLU A 222 4.70 -1.57 0.55
C GLU A 222 5.04 -0.59 1.67
N VAL A 223 4.74 0.70 1.47
CA VAL A 223 4.84 1.71 2.53
C VAL A 223 3.66 1.52 3.48
N GLU A 224 3.95 1.25 4.77
CA GLU A 224 2.92 1.10 5.81
C GLU A 224 2.55 2.42 6.46
N SER A 225 3.55 3.28 6.72
CA SER A 225 3.34 4.55 7.41
C SER A 225 4.43 5.54 7.08
N VAL A 226 4.05 6.82 6.97
CA VAL A 226 4.96 7.96 6.82
C VAL A 226 4.69 8.93 7.96
N THR A 227 5.73 9.30 8.69
CA THR A 227 5.67 10.27 9.78
C THR A 227 6.75 11.33 9.60
N GLY A 228 6.63 12.47 10.28
CA GLY A 228 7.57 13.60 10.18
C GLY A 228 7.07 14.70 9.25
N SER A 229 8.00 15.51 8.75
CA SER A 229 7.72 16.70 7.92
C SER A 229 8.72 16.82 6.77
N ILE A 230 8.55 17.83 5.93
CA ILE A 230 9.43 18.11 4.78
C ILE A 230 10.91 18.03 5.21
N GLY A 231 11.66 17.16 4.53
CA GLY A 231 13.08 16.90 4.78
C GLY A 231 13.43 15.96 5.92
N ASN A 232 12.47 15.58 6.76
CA ASN A 232 12.69 14.74 7.95
C ASN A 232 11.59 13.68 8.08
N PHE A 233 11.43 12.86 7.04
CA PHE A 233 10.45 11.78 7.04
C PHE A 233 11.04 10.51 7.67
N THR A 234 10.23 9.83 8.48
CA THR A 234 10.47 8.45 8.93
C THR A 234 9.43 7.55 8.29
N VAL A 235 9.88 6.57 7.50
CA VAL A 235 9.00 5.71 6.71
C VAL A 235 9.18 4.25 7.11
N LYS A 236 8.06 3.56 7.35
CA LYS A 236 8.04 2.13 7.62
C LYS A 236 7.65 1.37 6.35
N ILE A 237 8.47 0.42 5.94
CA ILE A 237 8.27 -0.38 4.71
C ILE A 237 8.09 -1.84 5.08
N ARG A 238 6.97 -2.44 4.66
CA ARG A 238 6.71 -3.87 4.78
C ARG A 238 7.25 -4.59 3.55
N LYS A 239 8.32 -5.37 3.74
CA LYS A 239 8.83 -6.29 2.73
C LYS A 239 8.07 -7.61 2.80
N LYS A 240 7.27 -7.93 1.78
CA LYS A 240 6.49 -9.17 1.74
C LYS A 240 7.41 -10.36 1.50
N ALA A 241 7.06 -11.51 2.08
CA ALA A 241 7.84 -12.73 1.92
C ALA A 241 7.64 -13.29 0.51
N ARG A 242 8.72 -13.38 -0.28
CA ARG A 242 8.68 -14.02 -1.61
C ARG A 242 8.53 -15.54 -1.53
N TYR A 243 8.86 -16.13 -0.37
CA TYR A 243 9.03 -17.56 -0.13
C TYR A 243 10.02 -18.26 -1.09
N VAL A 244 10.84 -17.47 -1.78
CA VAL A 244 11.95 -17.88 -2.64
C VAL A 244 13.19 -17.18 -2.08
N LYS A 245 14.28 -17.93 -1.92
CA LYS A 245 15.55 -17.42 -1.40
C LYS A 245 16.28 -16.59 -2.45
N ASP A 246 17.22 -15.75 -2.00
CA ASP A 246 17.97 -14.84 -2.86
C ASP A 246 18.90 -15.53 -3.88
N ASN A 247 19.16 -16.83 -3.72
CA ASN A 247 19.93 -17.65 -4.65
C ASN A 247 19.11 -18.22 -5.82
N CYS A 248 17.93 -17.66 -6.11
CA CYS A 248 17.10 -18.04 -7.25
C CYS A 248 17.84 -17.77 -8.57
N THR A 249 17.96 -18.80 -9.42
CA THR A 249 18.58 -18.69 -10.75
C THR A 249 17.58 -18.31 -11.86
N SER A 250 16.30 -18.18 -11.52
CA SER A 250 15.21 -17.93 -12.48
C SER A 250 15.13 -18.96 -13.63
N CYS A 251 15.51 -20.23 -13.41
CA CYS A 251 15.46 -21.29 -14.43
C CYS A 251 14.05 -21.69 -14.88
N GLY A 252 13.04 -21.51 -14.02
CA GLY A 252 11.63 -21.79 -14.33
C GLY A 252 11.15 -23.22 -14.12
N GLU A 253 12.03 -24.17 -13.77
CA GLU A 253 11.67 -25.56 -13.51
C GLU A 253 10.56 -25.71 -12.44
N CYS A 254 10.63 -24.88 -11.40
CA CYS A 254 9.63 -24.87 -10.32
C CYS A 254 8.20 -24.56 -10.80
N SER A 255 8.05 -23.70 -11.81
CA SER A 255 6.74 -23.34 -12.36
C SER A 255 6.13 -24.45 -13.21
N GLN A 256 6.97 -25.30 -13.82
CA GLN A 256 6.56 -26.42 -14.67
C GLN A 256 5.99 -27.60 -13.87
N VAL A 257 6.52 -27.83 -12.66
CA VAL A 257 6.09 -28.92 -11.78
C VAL A 257 4.94 -28.54 -10.84
N CYS A 258 4.56 -27.26 -10.82
CA CYS A 258 3.58 -26.72 -9.89
C CYS A 258 2.17 -27.26 -10.21
N PRO A 259 1.49 -27.91 -9.26
CA PRO A 259 0.17 -28.48 -9.51
C PRO A 259 -0.97 -27.44 -9.46
N VAL A 260 -0.68 -26.24 -8.97
CA VAL A 260 -1.66 -25.17 -8.73
C VAL A 260 -1.68 -24.22 -9.93
N GLN A 261 -2.88 -23.92 -10.42
CA GLN A 261 -3.11 -22.89 -11.43
C GLN A 261 -4.04 -21.81 -10.87
N ALA A 262 -3.73 -20.55 -11.16
CA ALA A 262 -4.49 -19.39 -10.75
C ALA A 262 -4.56 -18.38 -11.92
N PRO A 263 -5.61 -17.52 -11.99
CA PRO A 263 -5.66 -16.43 -12.96
C PRO A 263 -4.40 -15.55 -12.90
N ASN A 264 -3.90 -15.11 -14.05
CA ASN A 264 -2.74 -14.24 -14.14
C ASN A 264 -3.15 -12.76 -14.16
N PRO A 265 -2.93 -11.98 -13.08
CA PRO A 265 -3.29 -10.56 -13.07
C PRO A 265 -2.44 -9.70 -14.01
N PHE A 266 -1.27 -10.19 -14.44
CA PHE A 266 -0.45 -9.49 -15.43
C PHE A 266 -1.18 -9.46 -16.78
N ASP A 267 -1.72 -10.60 -17.21
CA ASP A 267 -2.47 -10.78 -18.46
C ASP A 267 -3.97 -10.44 -18.30
N GLU A 268 -4.33 -9.57 -17.35
CA GLU A 268 -5.72 -9.16 -17.07
C GLU A 268 -6.67 -10.37 -16.85
N ASN A 269 -6.15 -11.42 -16.20
CA ASN A 269 -6.84 -12.69 -15.91
C ASN A 269 -7.28 -13.49 -17.14
N MET A 270 -6.74 -13.18 -18.32
CA MET A 270 -7.03 -13.92 -19.57
C MET A 270 -6.24 -15.22 -19.70
N SER A 271 -5.19 -15.39 -18.90
CA SER A 271 -4.36 -16.59 -18.86
C SER A 271 -4.26 -17.14 -17.43
N LEU A 272 -3.81 -18.38 -17.32
CA LEU A 272 -3.48 -19.01 -16.04
C LEU A 272 -1.97 -18.98 -15.81
N ARG A 273 -1.58 -18.83 -14.54
CA ARG A 273 -0.20 -18.96 -14.05
C ARG A 273 -0.15 -19.97 -12.91
N SER A 274 1.04 -20.48 -12.62
CA SER A 274 1.26 -21.30 -11.42
C SER A 274 1.35 -20.46 -10.13
N ALA A 275 1.24 -21.13 -8.98
CA ALA A 275 1.41 -20.48 -7.68
C ALA A 275 2.83 -19.94 -7.48
N ILE A 276 3.85 -20.65 -7.98
CA ILE A 276 5.22 -20.13 -8.09
C ILE A 276 5.45 -19.55 -9.48
N TYR A 277 5.60 -18.23 -9.57
CA TYR A 277 5.58 -17.53 -10.86
C TYR A 277 6.62 -16.43 -10.95
N LYS A 278 6.90 -16.04 -12.20
CA LYS A 278 7.55 -14.79 -12.57
C LYS A 278 6.55 -13.98 -13.38
N THR A 279 6.34 -12.71 -13.01
CA THR A 279 5.22 -11.88 -13.52
C THR A 279 5.21 -11.76 -15.05
N PHE A 280 6.39 -11.58 -15.65
CA PHE A 280 6.60 -11.62 -17.09
C PHE A 280 8.07 -11.98 -17.39
N PRO A 281 8.43 -12.40 -18.62
CA PRO A 281 9.77 -12.92 -18.91
C PRO A 281 10.93 -11.94 -18.62
N GLN A 282 10.71 -10.63 -18.78
CA GLN A 282 11.71 -9.57 -18.56
C GLN A 282 11.60 -8.91 -17.17
N ALA A 283 10.91 -9.54 -16.20
CA ALA A 283 10.72 -9.00 -14.87
C ALA A 283 12.04 -8.69 -14.13
N ILE A 284 12.05 -7.60 -13.37
CA ILE A 284 13.18 -7.13 -12.56
C ILE A 284 12.69 -6.85 -11.13
N PRO A 285 13.25 -7.49 -10.09
CA PRO A 285 14.35 -8.46 -10.14
C PRO A 285 13.95 -9.76 -10.86
N ASN A 286 14.93 -10.38 -11.52
CA ASN A 286 14.73 -11.64 -12.25
C ASN A 286 14.69 -12.81 -11.26
N THR A 287 13.59 -12.92 -10.51
CA THR A 287 13.37 -13.95 -9.49
C THR A 287 11.91 -14.37 -9.46
N TYR A 288 11.65 -15.56 -8.91
CA TYR A 288 10.31 -16.08 -8.72
C TYR A 288 9.72 -15.63 -7.38
N VAL A 289 8.40 -15.69 -7.28
CA VAL A 289 7.65 -15.51 -6.03
C VAL A 289 6.61 -16.62 -5.92
N ILE A 290 6.37 -17.11 -4.70
CA ILE A 290 5.23 -17.99 -4.42
C ILE A 290 4.08 -17.12 -3.94
N ASP A 291 2.99 -17.15 -4.68
CA ASP A 291 1.72 -16.63 -4.22
C ASP A 291 1.18 -17.55 -3.13
N LYS A 292 1.21 -17.05 -1.90
CA LYS A 292 0.68 -17.78 -0.75
C LYS A 292 -0.57 -17.06 -0.28
N GLU A 293 -1.71 -17.58 -0.73
CA GLU A 293 -2.98 -17.21 -0.15
C GLU A 293 -3.05 -17.63 1.33
N ASP A 294 -3.98 -17.03 2.06
CA ASP A 294 -4.22 -17.39 3.45
C ASP A 294 -4.63 -18.87 3.57
N ARG A 295 -4.52 -19.42 4.77
CA ARG A 295 -4.79 -20.85 4.98
C ARG A 295 -6.23 -21.18 4.57
N PRO A 296 -6.44 -22.17 3.69
CA PRO A 296 -7.77 -22.45 3.18
C PRO A 296 -8.66 -22.98 4.33
N PRO A 297 -9.97 -22.67 4.35
CA PRO A 297 -10.87 -23.09 5.41
C PRO A 297 -10.87 -24.61 5.65
N CYS A 298 -10.65 -25.40 4.60
CA CYS A 298 -10.56 -26.85 4.69
C CYS A 298 -9.35 -27.35 5.51
N ARG A 299 -8.27 -26.55 5.62
CA ARG A 299 -7.12 -26.82 6.49
C ARG A 299 -7.39 -26.35 7.90
N GLU A 300 -7.95 -25.15 8.07
CA GLU A 300 -8.22 -24.55 9.38
C GLU A 300 -9.27 -25.33 10.19
N THR A 301 -10.31 -25.84 9.53
CA THR A 301 -11.34 -26.68 10.15
C THR A 301 -10.92 -28.11 10.39
N CYS A 302 -9.83 -28.57 9.75
CA CYS A 302 -9.35 -29.93 9.92
C CYS A 302 -8.62 -30.05 11.27
N PRO A 303 -9.04 -30.92 12.20
CA PRO A 303 -8.39 -31.04 13.51
C PRO A 303 -6.91 -31.43 13.47
N ILE A 304 -6.46 -32.03 12.36
CA ILE A 304 -5.06 -32.41 12.13
C ILE A 304 -4.33 -31.46 11.17
N GLY A 305 -4.97 -30.37 10.73
CA GLY A 305 -4.39 -29.37 9.83
C GLY A 305 -3.97 -29.93 8.47
N GLN A 306 -4.73 -30.88 7.93
CA GLN A 306 -4.41 -31.59 6.67
C GLN A 306 -4.40 -30.64 5.45
N GLU A 307 -3.38 -30.74 4.58
CA GLU A 307 -3.31 -30.01 3.30
C GLU A 307 -4.27 -30.56 2.22
N ALA A 308 -5.58 -30.37 2.42
CA ALA A 308 -6.60 -30.80 1.47
C ALA A 308 -6.39 -30.22 0.06
N ALA A 309 -6.19 -28.90 -0.04
CA ALA A 309 -5.95 -28.23 -1.31
C ALA A 309 -4.74 -28.82 -2.08
N GLY A 310 -3.67 -29.18 -1.37
CA GLY A 310 -2.46 -29.72 -1.98
C GLY A 310 -2.67 -31.09 -2.62
N TYR A 311 -3.26 -32.05 -1.91
CA TYR A 311 -3.46 -33.39 -2.48
C TYR A 311 -4.58 -33.41 -3.52
N ILE A 312 -5.56 -32.50 -3.45
CA ILE A 312 -6.59 -32.33 -4.48
C ILE A 312 -5.96 -31.81 -5.77
N ALA A 313 -5.07 -30.80 -5.70
CA ALA A 313 -4.36 -30.29 -6.86
C ALA A 313 -3.49 -31.37 -7.54
N LEU A 314 -2.80 -32.20 -6.74
CA LEU A 314 -2.03 -33.35 -7.25
C LEU A 314 -2.96 -34.41 -7.90
N ALA A 315 -4.06 -34.77 -7.24
CA ALA A 315 -5.02 -35.76 -7.75
C ALA A 315 -5.70 -35.30 -9.04
N ALA A 316 -6.00 -34.00 -9.19
CA ALA A 316 -6.56 -33.43 -10.41
C ALA A 316 -5.62 -33.59 -11.62
N GLN A 317 -4.32 -33.76 -11.41
CA GLN A 317 -3.32 -34.03 -12.43
C GLN A 317 -3.00 -35.52 -12.59
N GLY A 318 -3.74 -36.42 -11.93
CA GLY A 318 -3.47 -37.86 -11.93
C GLY A 318 -2.23 -38.28 -11.11
N ARG A 319 -1.64 -37.35 -10.33
CA ARG A 319 -0.45 -37.59 -9.51
C ARG A 319 -0.83 -38.24 -8.17
N PHE A 320 -1.51 -39.37 -8.22
CA PHE A 320 -2.12 -40.01 -7.05
C PHE A 320 -1.10 -40.48 -6.01
N GLN A 321 0.07 -40.97 -6.45
CA GLN A 321 1.13 -41.38 -5.51
C GLN A 321 1.68 -40.21 -4.69
N GLU A 322 1.85 -39.05 -5.32
CA GLU A 322 2.30 -37.84 -4.63
C GLU A 322 1.22 -37.27 -3.72
N ALA A 323 -0.04 -37.33 -4.15
CA ALA A 323 -1.20 -36.96 -3.34
C ALA A 323 -1.30 -37.85 -2.08
N ALA A 324 -1.12 -39.17 -2.23
CA ALA A 324 -1.14 -40.11 -1.12
C ALA A 324 0.02 -39.87 -0.14
N ARG A 325 1.23 -39.60 -0.65
CA ARG A 325 2.37 -39.20 0.16
C ARG A 325 2.08 -37.94 0.98
N LEU A 326 1.57 -36.89 0.35
CA LEU A 326 1.22 -35.64 1.03
C LEU A 326 0.15 -35.86 2.12
N ILE A 327 -0.83 -36.75 1.88
CA ILE A 327 -1.81 -37.12 2.90
C ILE A 327 -1.10 -37.78 4.11
N ARG A 328 -0.21 -38.75 3.84
CA ARG A 328 0.49 -39.53 4.87
C ARG A 328 1.51 -38.73 5.68
N GLU A 329 2.01 -37.61 5.16
CA GLU A 329 2.93 -36.73 5.90
C GLU A 329 2.30 -36.15 7.17
N GLN A 330 0.98 -35.97 7.20
CA GLN A 330 0.26 -35.40 8.34
C GLN A 330 -0.72 -36.39 9.00
N ASN A 331 -1.12 -37.44 8.29
CA ASN A 331 -2.19 -38.33 8.71
C ASN A 331 -1.74 -39.79 8.77
N PRO A 332 -1.54 -40.36 9.97
CA PRO A 332 -1.11 -41.74 10.14
C PRO A 332 -2.23 -42.76 9.85
N LEU A 333 -3.50 -42.34 9.83
CA LEU A 333 -4.67 -43.23 9.64
C LEU A 333 -5.55 -42.75 8.47
N PRO A 334 -4.99 -42.52 7.27
CA PRO A 334 -5.72 -41.83 6.21
C PRO A 334 -6.81 -42.71 5.59
N LEU A 335 -6.64 -44.04 5.60
CA LEU A 335 -7.63 -45.02 5.15
C LEU A 335 -8.91 -44.96 5.99
N ILE A 336 -8.74 -44.79 7.30
CA ILE A 336 -9.83 -44.70 8.29
C ILE A 336 -10.50 -43.34 8.14
N CYS A 337 -9.71 -42.25 8.14
CA CYS A 337 -10.21 -40.90 7.93
C CYS A 337 -10.93 -40.71 6.59
N GLY A 338 -10.63 -41.49 5.54
CA GLY A 338 -11.38 -41.49 4.29
C GLY A 338 -12.77 -42.14 4.38
N ARG A 339 -13.05 -42.92 5.42
CA ARG A 339 -14.32 -43.65 5.60
C ARG A 339 -15.21 -43.02 6.68
N VAL A 340 -14.64 -42.82 7.87
CA VAL A 340 -15.42 -42.50 9.08
C VAL A 340 -15.37 -41.03 9.49
N CYS A 341 -14.53 -40.22 8.85
CA CYS A 341 -14.45 -38.78 9.18
C CYS A 341 -15.79 -38.09 8.92
N TYR A 342 -16.19 -37.20 9.83
CA TYR A 342 -17.39 -36.36 9.70
C TYR A 342 -17.15 -35.10 8.84
N HIS A 343 -15.99 -35.01 8.17
CA HIS A 343 -15.62 -34.04 7.13
C HIS A 343 -15.98 -32.55 7.42
N PRO A 344 -15.51 -31.97 8.54
CA PRO A 344 -15.73 -30.55 8.82
C PRO A 344 -15.17 -29.62 7.74
N CYS A 345 -14.15 -30.08 7.01
CA CYS A 345 -13.55 -29.38 5.89
C CYS A 345 -14.47 -29.19 4.68
N GLU A 346 -15.52 -29.99 4.55
CA GLU A 346 -16.52 -29.86 3.48
C GLU A 346 -17.58 -28.82 3.84
N SER A 347 -17.92 -28.68 5.13
CA SER A 347 -18.92 -27.71 5.60
C SER A 347 -18.51 -26.25 5.38
N GLU A 348 -17.22 -25.94 5.53
CA GLU A 348 -16.67 -24.58 5.35
C GLU A 348 -15.96 -24.42 3.98
N CYS A 349 -16.26 -25.27 3.00
CA CYS A 349 -15.56 -25.25 1.72
C CYS A 349 -15.91 -23.99 0.90
N ASN A 350 -14.91 -23.17 0.56
CA ASN A 350 -15.09 -21.98 -0.29
C ASN A 350 -15.76 -22.27 -1.64
N ARG A 351 -15.65 -23.51 -2.16
CA ARG A 351 -16.29 -23.88 -3.43
C ARG A 351 -17.82 -23.81 -3.36
N ALA A 352 -18.40 -23.95 -2.17
CA ALA A 352 -19.84 -23.76 -1.94
C ALA A 352 -20.34 -22.34 -2.27
N LEU A 353 -19.45 -21.35 -2.38
CA LEU A 353 -19.80 -20.00 -2.85
C LEU A 353 -20.03 -19.93 -4.36
N VAL A 354 -19.62 -20.96 -5.11
CA VAL A 354 -19.76 -21.05 -6.56
C VAL A 354 -20.79 -22.11 -6.92
N ASP A 355 -20.62 -23.33 -6.41
CA ASP A 355 -21.54 -24.45 -6.62
C ASP A 355 -21.68 -25.31 -5.36
N GLU A 356 -20.94 -26.42 -5.25
CA GLU A 356 -21.04 -27.39 -4.15
C GLU A 356 -19.68 -27.63 -3.49
N PRO A 357 -19.64 -28.01 -2.20
CA PRO A 357 -18.41 -28.40 -1.53
C PRO A 357 -17.68 -29.50 -2.28
N VAL A 358 -16.35 -29.42 -2.31
CA VAL A 358 -15.53 -30.52 -2.81
C VAL A 358 -15.71 -31.73 -1.88
N ALA A 359 -15.90 -32.93 -2.45
CA ALA A 359 -16.02 -34.18 -1.68
C ALA A 359 -14.65 -34.67 -1.13
N ILE A 360 -14.03 -33.85 -0.27
CA ILE A 360 -12.68 -34.01 0.28
C ILE A 360 -12.46 -35.38 0.94
N LYS A 361 -13.44 -35.90 1.69
CA LYS A 361 -13.38 -37.22 2.34
C LYS A 361 -13.35 -38.34 1.31
N ASN A 362 -14.23 -38.28 0.31
CA ASN A 362 -14.33 -39.31 -0.73
C ASN A 362 -13.11 -39.29 -1.64
N LEU A 363 -12.58 -38.12 -1.97
CA LEU A 363 -11.31 -37.98 -2.69
C LEU A 363 -10.15 -38.58 -1.89
N LYS A 364 -10.07 -38.31 -0.59
CA LYS A 364 -9.06 -38.93 0.29
C LYS A 364 -9.19 -40.46 0.29
N ARG A 365 -10.41 -40.99 0.41
CA ARG A 365 -10.65 -42.44 0.32
C ARG A 365 -10.14 -43.00 -1.00
N PHE A 366 -10.54 -42.39 -2.12
CA PHE A 366 -10.11 -42.81 -3.45
C PHE A 366 -8.58 -42.82 -3.59
N ILE A 367 -7.90 -41.74 -3.21
CA ILE A 367 -6.43 -41.62 -3.32
C ILE A 367 -5.72 -42.73 -2.53
N ILE A 368 -6.18 -43.00 -1.30
CA ILE A 368 -5.55 -44.01 -0.44
C ILE A 368 -5.89 -45.44 -0.88
N ASP A 369 -7.13 -45.68 -1.31
CA ASP A 369 -7.52 -46.97 -1.89
C ASP A 369 -6.73 -47.25 -3.18
N TRP A 370 -6.52 -46.22 -4.01
CA TRP A 370 -5.68 -46.29 -5.21
C TRP A 370 -4.22 -46.62 -4.88
N GLU A 371 -3.62 -45.94 -3.89
CA GLU A 371 -2.24 -46.19 -3.44
C GLU A 371 -2.06 -47.65 -2.97
N LEU A 372 -3.01 -48.18 -2.19
CA LEU A 372 -2.97 -49.58 -1.75
C LEU A 372 -2.99 -50.56 -2.92
N ALA A 373 -3.71 -50.25 -4.00
CA ALA A 373 -3.77 -51.07 -5.20
C ALA A 373 -2.56 -50.90 -6.13
N HIS A 374 -1.79 -49.81 -6.05
CA HIS A 374 -0.79 -49.41 -7.06
C HIS A 374 0.64 -49.21 -6.50
N GLY A 375 1.07 -50.07 -5.57
CA GLY A 375 2.45 -50.06 -5.05
C GLY A 375 2.54 -49.93 -3.54
N GLY A 376 1.40 -49.72 -2.86
CA GLY A 376 1.32 -49.71 -1.41
C GLY A 376 1.76 -48.37 -0.79
N PRO A 377 1.64 -48.27 0.55
CA PRO A 377 1.82 -47.02 1.26
C PRO A 377 3.25 -46.51 1.19
N TYR A 378 3.43 -45.21 0.94
CA TYR A 378 4.69 -44.57 1.28
C TYR A 378 4.87 -44.57 2.80
N LEU A 379 5.88 -45.30 3.28
CA LEU A 379 6.24 -45.34 4.69
C LEU A 379 7.44 -44.41 4.94
N PRO A 380 7.25 -43.29 5.65
CA PRO A 380 8.36 -42.41 6.02
C PRO A 380 9.39 -43.19 6.86
N LYS A 381 10.67 -43.10 6.46
CA LYS A 381 11.74 -43.80 7.17
C LYS A 381 12.10 -43.05 8.45
N PRO A 382 12.11 -43.72 9.62
CA PRO A 382 12.54 -43.09 10.85
C PRO A 382 14.04 -42.69 10.78
N PRO A 383 14.47 -41.69 11.55
CA PRO A 383 15.88 -41.34 11.68
C PRO A 383 16.74 -42.54 12.08
N THR A 384 17.98 -42.58 11.61
CA THR A 384 18.94 -43.66 11.94
C THR A 384 19.36 -43.63 13.42
N GLU A 385 19.37 -42.44 14.03
CA GLU A 385 19.73 -42.25 15.42
C GLU A 385 18.56 -42.56 16.36
N LYS A 386 18.77 -43.51 17.29
CA LYS A 386 17.77 -43.96 18.24
C LYS A 386 17.87 -43.20 19.55
N LYS A 387 16.81 -42.48 19.94
CA LYS A 387 16.78 -41.63 21.15
C LYS A 387 16.42 -42.36 22.45
N GLY A 388 15.62 -43.43 22.37
CA GLY A 388 15.17 -44.17 23.55
C GLY A 388 13.95 -45.06 23.28
N LYS A 389 13.54 -45.86 24.28
CA LYS A 389 12.34 -46.71 24.24
C LYS A 389 11.17 -45.99 24.90
N VAL A 390 9.97 -46.12 24.33
CA VAL A 390 8.74 -45.53 24.88
C VAL A 390 7.66 -46.61 24.94
N ALA A 391 6.94 -46.72 26.06
CA ALA A 391 5.79 -47.60 26.18
C ALA A 391 4.50 -46.78 25.95
N ILE A 392 3.60 -47.30 25.11
CA ILE A 392 2.29 -46.71 24.82
C ILE A 392 1.22 -47.72 25.22
N ILE A 393 0.30 -47.33 26.09
CA ILE A 393 -0.80 -48.19 26.55
C ILE A 393 -2.06 -47.88 25.73
N GLY A 394 -2.51 -48.87 24.96
CA GLY A 394 -3.66 -48.79 24.05
C GLY A 394 -3.27 -48.56 22.59
N SER A 395 -3.92 -49.29 21.69
CA SER A 395 -3.74 -49.23 20.23
C SER A 395 -4.90 -48.53 19.50
N GLY A 396 -5.67 -47.71 20.22
CA GLY A 396 -6.66 -46.83 19.60
C GLY A 396 -6.01 -45.74 18.73
N PRO A 397 -6.81 -44.89 18.05
CA PRO A 397 -6.29 -43.87 17.14
C PRO A 397 -5.22 -42.98 17.76
N ALA A 398 -5.41 -42.56 19.01
CA ALA A 398 -4.43 -41.75 19.74
C ALA A 398 -3.10 -42.50 19.99
N GLY A 399 -3.17 -43.79 20.36
CA GLY A 399 -1.98 -44.61 20.61
C GLY A 399 -1.19 -44.90 19.33
N LEU A 400 -1.89 -45.21 18.24
CA LEU A 400 -1.27 -45.43 16.92
C LEU A 400 -0.64 -44.16 16.36
N ALA A 401 -1.33 -43.02 16.43
CA ALA A 401 -0.79 -41.73 15.99
C ALA A 401 0.43 -41.32 16.82
N CYS A 402 0.35 -41.47 18.15
CA CYS A 402 1.48 -41.19 19.05
C CYS A 402 2.70 -42.08 18.72
N ALA A 403 2.48 -43.38 18.50
CA ALA A 403 3.54 -44.31 18.13
C ALA A 403 4.19 -43.92 16.78
N HIS A 404 3.37 -43.59 15.78
CA HIS A 404 3.85 -43.13 14.48
C HIS A 404 4.77 -41.91 14.60
N ASP A 405 4.31 -40.86 15.28
CA ASP A 405 5.07 -39.61 15.39
C ASP A 405 6.34 -39.76 16.22
N LEU A 406 6.31 -40.59 17.28
CA LEU A 406 7.48 -40.91 18.08
C LEU A 406 8.51 -41.71 17.28
N ALA A 407 8.07 -42.66 16.44
CA ALA A 407 8.96 -43.40 15.56
C ALA A 407 9.68 -42.46 14.57
N LEU A 408 8.95 -41.51 13.97
CA LEU A 408 9.55 -40.51 13.07
C LEU A 408 10.48 -39.51 13.77
N LYS A 409 10.35 -39.34 15.09
CA LYS A 409 11.27 -38.53 15.91
C LYS A 409 12.52 -39.30 16.37
N GLY A 410 12.62 -40.59 16.05
CA GLY A 410 13.75 -41.48 16.39
C GLY A 410 13.57 -42.28 17.68
N TYR A 411 12.37 -42.34 18.26
CA TYR A 411 12.08 -43.18 19.43
C TYR A 411 11.66 -44.60 19.00
N GLN A 412 11.74 -45.55 19.93
CA GLN A 412 11.31 -46.93 19.76
C GLN A 412 10.03 -47.17 20.59
N PRO A 413 8.85 -46.82 20.07
CA PRO A 413 7.59 -47.07 20.76
C PRO A 413 7.25 -48.56 20.77
N THR A 414 6.76 -49.06 21.91
CA THR A 414 6.14 -50.38 22.06
C THR A 414 4.70 -50.17 22.52
N ILE A 415 3.74 -50.67 21.74
CA ILE A 415 2.31 -50.54 22.03
C ILE A 415 1.84 -51.78 22.80
N PHE A 416 1.16 -51.57 23.91
CA PHE A 416 0.51 -52.62 24.69
C PHE A 416 -1.00 -52.51 24.53
N GLU A 417 -1.64 -53.54 23.99
CA GLU A 417 -3.09 -53.58 23.75
C GLU A 417 -3.71 -54.72 24.57
N LYS A 418 -4.89 -54.46 25.14
CA LYS A 418 -5.67 -55.44 25.90
C LYS A 418 -6.48 -56.35 24.98
N LEU A 419 -6.97 -55.82 23.86
CA LEU A 419 -7.74 -56.56 22.85
C LEU A 419 -6.84 -57.51 22.03
N PRO A 420 -7.42 -58.58 21.43
CA PRO A 420 -6.66 -59.52 20.59
C PRO A 420 -6.22 -58.93 19.25
N VAL A 421 -6.70 -57.74 18.88
CA VAL A 421 -6.39 -57.03 17.63
C VAL A 421 -6.01 -55.59 17.92
N ALA A 422 -5.08 -55.04 17.13
CA ALA A 422 -4.71 -53.63 17.21
C ALA A 422 -5.77 -52.72 16.53
N GLY A 423 -5.90 -51.48 16.98
CA GLY A 423 -6.85 -50.48 16.44
C GLY A 423 -7.88 -49.97 17.46
N GLY A 424 -7.97 -50.60 18.63
CA GLY A 424 -8.94 -50.26 19.66
C GLY A 424 -10.38 -50.26 19.11
N MET A 425 -11.17 -49.26 19.49
CA MET A 425 -12.57 -49.14 19.03
C MET A 425 -12.73 -48.97 17.52
N LEU A 426 -11.68 -48.57 16.78
CA LEU A 426 -11.74 -48.54 15.32
C LEU A 426 -11.86 -49.95 14.72
N ALA A 427 -11.26 -50.95 15.37
CA ALA A 427 -11.25 -52.33 14.89
C ALA A 427 -12.45 -53.15 15.38
N VAL A 428 -13.00 -52.82 16.56
CA VAL A 428 -14.06 -53.62 17.20
C VAL A 428 -15.39 -52.90 17.41
N GLY A 429 -15.41 -51.57 17.29
CA GLY A 429 -16.56 -50.74 17.64
C GLY A 429 -17.26 -50.05 16.47
N ILE A 430 -16.60 -49.88 15.32
CA ILE A 430 -17.18 -49.26 14.12
C ILE A 430 -17.71 -50.37 13.20
N PRO A 431 -19.00 -50.38 12.83
CA PRO A 431 -19.56 -51.34 11.87
C PRO A 431 -18.91 -51.24 10.49
N GLU A 432 -18.96 -52.33 9.71
CA GLU A 432 -18.42 -52.37 8.35
C GLU A 432 -19.22 -51.57 7.32
N TYR A 433 -20.49 -51.23 7.60
CA TYR A 433 -21.44 -50.60 6.68
C TYR A 433 -21.57 -49.09 6.84
#